data_AF-A0A355SJX2-F1
#
_entry.id   AF-A0A355SJX2-F1
#
_cell.length_a   1.000
_cell.length_b   1.000
_cell.length_c   1.000
_cell.angle_alpha   90.00
_cell.angle_beta   90.00
_cell.angle_gamma   90.00
#
_symmetry.space_group_name_H-M   'P 1'
#
loop_
_entity.id
_entity.type
_entity.pdbx_description
1 polymer ?
#
loop_
_entity_poly.entity_id
_entity_poly.type
_entity_poly.pdbx_seq_one_letter_code
_entity_poly.pdbx_strand_id
1 'polypeptide(L)'
;MNNGNILFIRNAISGNSGMYIYDSKSKIIRNLLHGNIKLFDVSRDNKRIAYEYEPTYEDNKEVDRSDMIYAAYLDGYELVSPKVICREYSDYAKWSIDGKNLFVFGSRLGGTRIYKFAFDK
;
A
#
# COMPACT_ATOMS: atom_id res chain seq x y z
N MET A 1 20.48 -1.96 1.95
CA MET A 1 19.45 -3.03 2.04
C MET A 1 18.65 -3.23 0.76
N ASN A 2 18.74 -2.37 -0.28
CA ASN A 2 18.05 -2.62 -1.54
C ASN A 2 19.06 -2.81 -2.70
N ASN A 3 19.37 -4.07 -3.02
CA ASN A 3 20.12 -4.45 -4.23
C ASN A 3 19.18 -5.10 -5.28
N GLY A 4 17.88 -4.81 -5.24
CA GLY A 4 16.89 -5.45 -6.12
C GLY A 4 16.53 -6.89 -5.73
N ASN A 5 16.77 -7.29 -4.47
CA ASN A 5 16.45 -8.65 -4.00
C ASN A 5 15.02 -8.81 -3.47
N ILE A 6 14.32 -7.71 -3.21
CA ILE A 6 12.98 -7.74 -2.65
C ILE A 6 11.97 -7.44 -3.77
N LEU A 7 10.99 -8.33 -3.93
CA LEU A 7 9.85 -8.15 -4.83
C LEU A 7 8.57 -8.06 -4.00
N PHE A 8 7.73 -7.08 -4.32
CA PHE A 8 6.37 -6.96 -3.79
C PHE A 8 5.39 -7.55 -4.81
N ILE A 9 4.60 -8.51 -4.39
CA ILE A 9 3.67 -9.26 -5.25
C ILE A 9 2.26 -9.01 -4.75
N ARG A 10 1.44 -8.35 -5.56
CA ARG A 10 -0.01 -8.25 -5.36
C ARG A 10 -0.67 -9.39 -6.11
N ASN A 11 -1.08 -10.45 -5.40
CA ASN A 11 -1.86 -11.54 -5.98
C ASN A 11 -2.47 -12.42 -4.89
N ALA A 12 -3.39 -13.32 -5.26
CA ALA A 12 -3.74 -14.45 -4.42
C ALA A 12 -2.65 -15.53 -4.52
N ILE A 13 -2.12 -15.97 -3.38
CA ILE A 13 -1.19 -17.11 -3.32
C ILE A 13 -1.81 -18.19 -2.44
N SER A 14 -1.96 -19.39 -3.02
CA SER A 14 -2.62 -20.54 -2.39
C SER A 14 -4.02 -20.21 -1.83
N GLY A 15 -4.80 -19.43 -2.59
CA GLY A 15 -6.17 -19.04 -2.23
C GLY A 15 -6.28 -17.89 -1.23
N ASN A 16 -5.17 -17.36 -0.72
CA ASN A 16 -5.18 -16.21 0.18
C ASN A 16 -4.87 -14.94 -0.61
N SER A 17 -5.80 -14.00 -0.66
CA SER A 17 -5.55 -12.68 -1.23
C SER A 17 -4.67 -11.85 -0.32
N GLY A 18 -3.70 -11.16 -0.92
CA GLY A 18 -2.81 -10.29 -0.16
C GLY A 18 -1.78 -9.58 -1.00
N MET A 19 -0.87 -8.94 -0.28
CA MET A 19 0.39 -8.50 -0.83
C MET A 19 1.52 -9.23 -0.10
N TYR A 20 2.42 -9.78 -0.90
CA TYR A 20 3.51 -10.63 -0.44
C TYR A 20 4.85 -9.97 -0.69
N ILE A 21 5.79 -10.23 0.21
CA ILE A 21 7.19 -9.93 0.02
C ILE A 21 7.91 -11.22 -0.35
N TYR A 22 8.62 -11.20 -1.46
CA TYR A 22 9.56 -12.25 -1.85
C TYR A 22 10.99 -11.73 -1.75
N ASP A 23 11.82 -12.42 -0.97
CA ASP A 23 13.27 -12.20 -0.94
C ASP A 23 13.97 -13.22 -1.83
N SER A 24 14.57 -12.72 -2.91
CA SER A 24 15.27 -13.51 -3.91
C SER A 24 16.55 -14.17 -3.40
N LYS A 25 17.15 -13.67 -2.31
CA LYS A 25 18.33 -14.27 -1.68
C LYS A 25 17.96 -15.47 -0.84
N SER A 26 17.04 -15.30 0.10
CA SER A 26 16.59 -16.38 0.98
C SER A 26 15.58 -17.33 0.33
N LYS A 27 14.99 -16.94 -0.82
CA LYS A 27 13.89 -17.64 -1.50
C LYS A 27 12.63 -17.76 -0.63
N ILE A 28 12.49 -16.88 0.36
CA ILE A 28 11.35 -16.86 1.27
C ILE A 28 10.27 -15.95 0.71
N ILE A 29 9.01 -16.40 0.83
CA ILE A 29 7.82 -15.59 0.60
C ILE A 29 7.06 -15.41 1.92
N ARG A 30 6.63 -14.18 2.20
CA ARG A 30 5.83 -13.84 3.38
C ARG A 30 4.64 -12.98 2.99
N ASN A 31 3.50 -13.22 3.62
CA ASN A 31 2.34 -12.36 3.49
C ASN A 31 2.56 -11.10 4.34
N LEU A 32 2.58 -9.93 3.70
CA LEU A 32 2.75 -8.64 4.37
C LEU A 32 1.40 -8.00 4.71
N LEU A 33 0.43 -8.12 3.80
CA LEU A 33 -0.92 -7.59 3.97
C LEU A 33 -1.95 -8.64 3.58
N HIS A 34 -2.85 -8.94 4.51
CA HIS A 34 -4.01 -9.79 4.24
C HIS A 34 -5.15 -8.97 3.63
N GLY A 35 -5.79 -9.52 2.59
CA GLY A 35 -6.94 -8.92 1.91
C GLY A 35 -6.66 -8.51 0.47
N ASN A 36 -7.72 -8.15 -0.26
CA ASN A 36 -7.59 -7.68 -1.63
C ASN A 36 -6.98 -6.28 -1.64
N ILE A 37 -5.78 -6.14 -2.19
CA ILE A 37 -5.10 -4.84 -2.30
C ILE A 37 -5.45 -4.22 -3.64
N LYS A 38 -5.99 -3.00 -3.64
CA LYS A 38 -6.34 -2.26 -4.86
C LYS A 38 -5.08 -1.65 -5.48
N LEU A 39 -4.30 -0.96 -4.66
CA LEU A 39 -3.05 -0.33 -5.06
C LEU A 39 -2.07 -0.28 -3.90
N PHE A 40 -0.79 -0.13 -4.25
CA PHE A 40 0.27 0.12 -3.29
C PHE A 40 1.44 0.85 -3.95
N ASP A 41 2.26 1.49 -3.12
CA ASP A 41 3.56 2.01 -3.52
C ASP A 41 4.53 1.92 -2.35
N VAL A 42 5.79 1.60 -2.64
CA VAL A 42 6.85 1.45 -1.64
C VAL A 42 7.90 2.51 -1.91
N SER A 43 8.29 3.21 -0.84
CA SER A 43 9.41 4.16 -0.89
C SER A 43 10.69 3.49 -1.40
N ARG A 44 11.52 4.25 -2.11
CA ARG A 44 12.72 3.70 -2.79
C ARG A 44 13.71 2.99 -1.87
N ASP A 45 13.78 3.41 -0.60
CA ASP A 45 14.64 2.80 0.42
C ASP A 45 13.99 1.59 1.13
N ASN A 46 12.78 1.19 0.70
CA ASN A 46 11.96 0.12 1.27
C ASN A 46 11.60 0.32 2.75
N LYS A 47 11.56 1.55 3.27
CA LYS A 47 11.23 1.79 4.69
C LYS A 47 9.79 2.16 4.95
N ARG A 48 9.06 2.54 3.90
CA ARG A 48 7.66 2.98 3.97
C ARG A 48 6.86 2.40 2.84
N ILE A 49 5.59 2.15 3.12
CA ILE A 49 4.61 1.68 2.16
C ILE A 49 3.33 2.48 2.32
N ALA A 50 2.67 2.74 1.19
CA ALA A 50 1.29 3.21 1.14
C ALA A 50 0.45 2.18 0.38
N TYR A 51 -0.79 1.96 0.81
CA TYR A 51 -1.67 0.97 0.21
C TYR A 51 -3.15 1.31 0.40
N GLU A 52 -3.99 0.73 -0.45
CA GLU A 52 -5.45 0.81 -0.39
C GLU A 52 -6.02 -0.61 -0.57
N TYR A 53 -7.05 -0.95 0.19
CA TYR A 53 -7.80 -2.18 -0.02
C TYR A 53 -8.83 -2.02 -1.14
N GLU A 54 -9.14 -3.11 -1.84
CA GLU A 54 -10.34 -3.14 -2.69
C GLU A 54 -11.58 -3.09 -1.79
N PRO A 55 -12.66 -2.43 -2.26
CA PRO A 55 -13.93 -2.42 -1.55
C PRO A 55 -14.43 -3.85 -1.33
N THR A 56 -14.83 -4.17 -0.10
CA THR A 56 -15.53 -5.43 0.21
C THR A 56 -17.03 -5.17 0.26
N TYR A 57 -17.80 -6.03 -0.39
CA TYR A 57 -19.26 -5.96 -0.43
C TYR A 57 -19.86 -7.15 0.31
N GLU A 58 -20.80 -6.91 1.23
CA GLU A 58 -21.67 -7.92 1.83
C GLU A 58 -23.12 -7.50 1.55
N ASP A 59 -23.98 -8.44 1.14
CA ASP A 59 -25.36 -8.16 0.73
C ASP A 59 -25.50 -7.00 -0.27
N ASN A 60 -24.56 -6.91 -1.23
CA ASN A 60 -24.44 -5.83 -2.22
C ASN A 60 -24.24 -4.42 -1.62
N LYS A 61 -23.84 -4.33 -0.36
CA LYS A 61 -23.44 -3.07 0.29
C LYS A 61 -21.96 -3.10 0.57
N GLU A 62 -21.29 -2.01 0.27
CA GLU A 62 -19.89 -1.83 0.63
C GLU A 62 -19.77 -1.75 2.16
N VAL A 63 -19.01 -2.66 2.76
CA VAL A 63 -19.05 -2.85 4.22
C VAL A 63 -17.91 -2.15 4.94
N ASP A 64 -16.66 -2.19 4.44
CA ASP A 64 -15.62 -1.30 4.97
C ASP A 64 -14.29 -1.38 4.21
N ARG A 65 -13.43 -0.35 4.38
CA ARG A 65 -12.03 -0.15 3.90
C ARG A 65 -11.80 0.44 2.52
N SER A 66 -12.84 0.50 1.71
CA SER A 66 -12.90 1.27 0.48
C SER A 66 -12.52 2.75 0.72
N ASP A 67 -11.73 3.34 -0.19
CA ASP A 67 -11.26 4.73 -0.15
C ASP A 67 -10.35 5.12 1.02
N MET A 68 -9.87 4.15 1.83
CA MET A 68 -8.92 4.43 2.90
C MET A 68 -7.49 4.22 2.41
N ILE A 69 -6.71 5.29 2.40
CA ILE A 69 -5.27 5.20 2.12
C ILE A 69 -4.55 4.99 3.45
N TYR A 70 -3.81 3.90 3.52
CA TYR A 70 -2.96 3.57 4.64
C TYR A 70 -1.51 3.94 4.33
N ALA A 71 -0.77 4.35 5.36
CA ALA A 71 0.69 4.41 5.32
C ALA A 71 1.27 3.67 6.54
N ALA A 72 2.39 2.99 6.34
CA ALA A 72 3.08 2.24 7.38
C ALA A 72 4.60 2.28 7.16
N TYR A 73 5.34 2.01 8.23
CA TYR A 73 6.75 1.69 8.14
C TYR A 73 6.94 0.21 7.80
N LEU A 74 8.05 -0.10 7.14
CA LEU A 74 8.50 -1.47 6.86
C LEU A 74 9.72 -1.76 7.72
N ASP A 75 9.63 -2.80 8.54
CA ASP A 75 10.77 -3.36 9.28
C ASP A 75 10.98 -4.81 8.83
N GLY A 76 11.92 -5.00 7.90
CA GLY A 76 12.16 -6.28 7.25
C GLY A 76 10.93 -6.79 6.49
N TYR A 77 10.23 -7.75 7.07
CA TYR A 77 9.05 -8.41 6.49
C TYR A 77 7.73 -8.03 7.18
N GLU A 78 7.75 -7.01 8.04
CA GLU A 78 6.60 -6.63 8.86
C GLU A 78 6.20 -5.17 8.65
N LEU A 79 4.91 -4.89 8.91
CA LEU A 79 4.36 -3.54 8.94
C LEU A 79 4.40 -2.99 10.34
N VAL A 80 4.97 -1.82 10.48
CA VAL A 80 5.05 -1.10 11.75
C VAL A 80 4.17 0.15 11.69
N SER A 81 3.29 0.29 12.68
CA SER A 81 2.40 1.44 12.85
C SER A 81 1.56 1.80 11.61
N PRO A 82 0.77 0.88 11.03
CA PRO A 82 -0.14 1.21 9.94
C PRO A 82 -1.20 2.21 10.39
N LYS A 83 -1.40 3.28 9.61
CA LYS A 83 -2.38 4.33 9.89
C LYS A 83 -3.13 4.72 8.62
N VAL A 84 -4.43 4.97 8.77
CA VAL A 84 -5.20 5.69 7.74
C VAL A 84 -4.71 7.14 7.72
N ILE A 85 -4.26 7.60 6.55
CA ILE A 85 -3.76 8.97 6.36
C ILE A 85 -4.75 9.86 5.62
N CYS A 86 -5.63 9.28 4.81
CA CYS A 86 -6.77 9.98 4.23
C CYS A 86 -7.89 9.02 3.82
N ARG A 87 -9.07 9.61 3.64
CA ARG A 87 -10.23 8.94 3.04
C ARG A 87 -10.58 9.63 1.73
N GLU A 88 -10.18 9.04 0.62
CA GLU A 88 -10.37 9.57 -0.73
C GLU A 88 -10.42 8.42 -1.74
N TYR A 89 -11.32 8.53 -2.73
CA TYR A 89 -11.31 7.61 -3.86
C TYR A 89 -10.05 7.88 -4.67
N SER A 90 -9.06 7.00 -4.52
CA SER A 90 -7.75 7.20 -5.11
C SER A 90 -7.57 6.35 -6.36
N ASP A 91 -6.96 6.96 -7.38
CA ASP A 91 -6.54 6.30 -8.60
C ASP A 91 -5.13 5.71 -8.42
N TYR A 92 -4.26 6.42 -7.70
CA TYR A 92 -2.91 5.97 -7.34
C TYR A 92 -2.31 6.80 -6.19
N ALA A 93 -1.35 6.18 -5.49
CA ALA A 93 -0.49 6.81 -4.50
C ALA A 93 0.99 6.62 -4.88
N LYS A 94 1.83 7.64 -4.66
CA LYS A 94 3.26 7.62 -5.03
C LYS A 94 4.14 8.28 -3.98
N TRP A 95 5.16 7.57 -3.52
CA TRP A 95 6.22 8.13 -2.68
C TRP A 95 7.14 9.03 -3.49
N SER A 96 7.59 10.13 -2.90
CA SER A 96 8.68 10.94 -3.44
C SER A 96 9.97 10.14 -3.48
N ILE A 97 10.89 10.53 -4.37
CA ILE A 97 12.16 9.85 -4.56
C ILE A 97 13.02 9.77 -3.29
N ASP A 98 12.89 10.78 -2.42
CA ASP A 98 13.55 10.86 -1.12
C ASP A 98 12.77 10.17 0.02
N GLY A 99 11.60 9.58 -0.30
CA GLY A 99 10.73 8.88 0.64
C GLY A 99 10.08 9.75 1.70
N LYS A 100 10.22 11.08 1.66
CA LYS A 100 9.72 11.99 2.71
C LYS A 100 8.27 12.41 2.51
N ASN A 101 7.75 12.30 1.30
CA ASN A 101 6.40 12.72 0.96
C ASN A 101 5.66 11.60 0.26
N LEU A 102 4.36 11.48 0.54
CA LEU A 102 3.43 10.69 -0.24
C LEU A 102 2.48 11.62 -0.98
N PHE A 103 2.29 11.36 -2.28
CA PHE A 103 1.28 12.01 -3.09
C PHE A 103 0.13 11.04 -3.36
N VAL A 104 -1.10 11.46 -3.07
CA VAL A 104 -2.32 10.68 -3.34
C VAL A 104 -3.14 11.42 -4.38
N PHE A 105 -3.48 10.73 -5.46
CA PHE A 105 -4.22 11.27 -6.60
C PHE A 105 -5.61 10.64 -6.60
N GLY A 106 -6.63 11.47 -6.56
CA GLY A 106 -8.03 11.03 -6.58
C GLY A 106 -8.84 11.81 -7.60
N SER A 107 -9.79 11.14 -8.24
CA SER A 107 -10.71 11.73 -9.19
C SER A 107 -12.14 11.64 -8.66
N ARG A 108 -12.86 12.76 -8.63
CA ARG A 108 -14.31 12.81 -8.36
C ARG A 108 -15.02 13.53 -9.51
N LEU A 109 -16.36 13.47 -9.53
CA LEU A 109 -17.21 14.18 -10.50
C LEU A 109 -16.93 15.69 -10.60
N GLY A 110 -16.25 16.29 -9.61
CA GLY A 110 -15.83 17.70 -9.61
C GLY A 110 -14.37 17.97 -10.02
N GLY A 111 -13.63 16.96 -10.47
CA GLY A 111 -12.24 17.08 -10.93
C GLY A 111 -11.23 16.24 -10.15
N THR A 112 -9.96 16.41 -10.51
CA THR A 112 -8.82 15.73 -9.88
C THR A 112 -8.34 16.48 -8.64
N ARG A 113 -8.02 15.75 -7.58
CA ARG A 113 -7.39 16.25 -6.36
C ARG A 113 -6.07 15.54 -6.13
N ILE A 114 -5.09 16.31 -5.66
CA ILE A 114 -3.78 15.79 -5.29
C ILE A 114 -3.51 16.21 -3.85
N TYR A 115 -3.30 15.22 -2.98
CA TYR A 115 -2.93 15.43 -1.59
C TYR A 115 -1.45 15.13 -1.40
N LYS A 116 -0.79 15.90 -0.54
CA LYS A 116 0.60 15.70 -0.15
C LYS A 116 0.67 15.46 1.35
N PHE A 117 1.27 14.35 1.75
CA PHE A 117 1.52 14.00 3.15
C PHE A 117 3.03 14.01 3.39
N ALA A 118 3.48 14.78 4.37
CA ALA A 118 4.87 14.81 4.79
C ALA A 118 5.08 13.88 5.98
N PHE A 119 6.14 13.08 5.93
CA PHE A 119 6.51 12.16 7.00
C PHE A 119 7.86 12.57 7.56
N ASP A 120 7.85 12.97 8.83
CA ASP A 120 9.08 13.21 9.57
C ASP A 120 9.85 11.90 9.79
N LYS A 121 11.11 12.03 10.20
CA LYS A 121 12.01 10.88 10.42
C LYS A 121 11.54 9.99 11.56
#